data_AF-A0A8T8KI97-F1
#
_entry.id   AF-A0A8T8KI97-F1
#
_cell.length_a   1.000
_cell.length_b   1.000
_cell.length_c   1.000
_cell.angle_alpha   90.00
_cell.angle_beta   90.00
_cell.angle_gamma   90.00
#
_symmetry.space_group_name_H-M   'P 1'
#
loop_
_entity.id
_entity.type
_entity.pdbx_description
1 polymer ?
#
loop_
_entity_poly.entity_id
_entity_poly.type
_entity_poly.pdbx_seq_one_letter_code
_entity_poly.pdbx_strand_id
1 'polypeptide(L)'
;MQYSDDELLDEIRKLASELGHPPSLAEFREQGRHSASTYYSRFGSWNEAIEQAGYDPNESDSKVSEADLLEELQRLADDLNKKPTALDMNKHGRYWRSTYKNEFGSWNNSLEAAGFESENVGATITDDELIEEINRLATEIGGTPRFKHMEDLGNYDPTTYSQHFGSWNEALDEAGFEPENRGSKITEKELLDEITRLKNKLGDPPSARQMDEIGKYASATYQRHFESWSNAIEIAFD
;
A
#
# COMPACT_ATOMS: atom_id res chain seq x y z
N MET A 1 -23.39 -15.89 11.76
CA MET A 1 -24.67 -15.37 12.31
C MET A 1 -25.00 -14.13 11.53
N GLN A 2 -26.21 -14.02 11.00
CA GLN A 2 -26.62 -12.88 10.18
C GLN A 2 -27.48 -11.98 11.07
N TYR A 3 -26.93 -10.83 11.46
CA TYR A 3 -27.69 -9.80 12.16
C TYR A 3 -28.64 -9.12 11.18
N SER A 4 -29.81 -8.73 11.65
CA SER A 4 -30.74 -7.87 10.91
C SER A 4 -30.20 -6.43 10.87
N ASP A 5 -30.68 -5.64 9.91
CA ASP A 5 -30.29 -4.22 9.83
C ASP A 5 -30.78 -3.46 11.07
N ASP A 6 -31.98 -3.77 11.56
CA ASP A 6 -32.55 -3.15 12.77
C ASP A 6 -31.70 -3.41 14.02
N GLU A 7 -31.19 -4.64 14.21
CA GLU A 7 -30.31 -4.97 15.35
C GLU A 7 -29.01 -4.15 15.33
N LEU A 8 -28.45 -3.90 14.14
CA LEU A 8 -27.22 -3.13 13.98
C LEU A 8 -27.48 -1.63 14.23
N LEU A 9 -28.61 -1.10 13.74
CA LEU A 9 -29.00 0.30 13.97
C LEU A 9 -29.37 0.57 15.44
N ASP A 10 -30.02 -0.39 16.11
CA ASP A 10 -30.34 -0.29 17.55
C ASP A 10 -29.09 -0.24 18.43
N GLU A 11 -28.01 -0.87 18.01
CA GLU A 11 -26.74 -0.75 18.71
C GLU A 11 -26.17 0.68 18.61
N ILE A 12 -26.22 1.29 17.43
CA ILE A 12 -25.83 2.70 17.25
C ILE A 12 -26.66 3.60 18.15
N ARG A 13 -27.99 3.40 18.17
CA ARG A 13 -28.91 4.17 19.03
C ARG A 13 -28.64 3.97 20.52
N LYS A 14 -28.32 2.75 20.92
CA LYS A 14 -27.98 2.43 22.30
C LYS A 14 -26.71 3.13 22.72
N LEU A 15 -25.64 3.01 21.93
CA LEU A 15 -24.37 3.67 22.23
C LEU A 15 -24.52 5.19 22.22
N ALA A 16 -25.31 5.73 21.29
CA ALA A 16 -25.61 7.15 21.27
C ALA A 16 -26.33 7.63 22.55
N SER A 17 -27.23 6.80 23.09
CA SER A 17 -27.92 7.10 24.34
C SER A 17 -27.00 7.04 25.56
N GLU A 18 -25.98 6.17 25.53
CA GLU A 18 -24.98 6.04 26.60
C GLU A 18 -23.97 7.20 26.57
N LEU A 19 -23.56 7.65 25.38
CA LEU A 19 -22.63 8.77 25.18
C LEU A 19 -23.31 10.15 25.25
N GLY A 20 -24.61 10.21 25.02
CA GLY A 20 -25.38 11.46 24.92
C GLY A 20 -25.24 12.18 23.57
N HIS A 21 -24.61 11.56 22.58
CA HIS A 21 -24.46 12.06 21.21
C HIS A 21 -24.30 10.87 20.23
N PRO A 22 -24.52 11.05 18.91
CA PRO A 22 -24.24 10.00 17.93
C PRO A 22 -22.78 9.54 18.04
N PRO A 23 -22.50 8.22 18.09
CA PRO A 23 -21.14 7.73 18.25
C PRO A 23 -20.31 8.02 17.02
N SER A 24 -19.10 8.51 17.24
CA SER A 24 -18.05 8.47 16.23
C SER A 24 -17.67 7.02 15.92
N LEU A 25 -17.04 6.80 14.77
CA LEU A 25 -16.52 5.48 14.41
C LEU A 25 -15.50 4.96 15.44
N ALA A 26 -14.71 5.85 16.04
CA ALA A 26 -13.71 5.51 17.05
C ALA A 26 -14.37 4.99 18.34
N GLU A 27 -15.37 5.73 18.85
CA GLU A 27 -16.15 5.32 20.03
C GLU A 27 -16.90 4.02 19.78
N PHE A 28 -17.45 3.85 18.57
CA PHE A 28 -18.11 2.59 18.21
C PHE A 28 -17.12 1.42 18.12
N ARG A 29 -15.87 1.63 17.71
CA ARG A 29 -14.85 0.55 17.71
C ARG A 29 -14.44 0.14 19.12
N GLU A 30 -14.44 1.09 20.05
CA GLU A 30 -14.03 0.87 21.43
C GLU A 30 -15.15 0.22 22.26
N GLN A 31 -16.40 0.69 22.08
CA GLN A 31 -17.52 0.36 22.95
C GLN A 31 -18.61 -0.46 22.24
N GLY A 32 -18.57 -0.51 20.90
CA GLY A 32 -19.45 -1.34 20.10
C GLY A 32 -19.10 -2.82 20.21
N ARG A 33 -20.14 -3.64 20.16
CA ARG A 33 -20.11 -5.10 20.24
C ARG A 33 -19.85 -5.72 18.88
N HIS A 34 -20.23 -5.05 17.79
CA HIS A 34 -20.03 -5.53 16.43
C HIS A 34 -18.91 -4.78 15.71
N SER A 35 -18.23 -5.48 14.79
CA SER A 35 -17.16 -4.87 14.02
C SER A 35 -17.71 -3.81 13.06
N ALA A 36 -17.04 -2.66 12.98
CA ALA A 36 -17.34 -1.61 12.01
C ALA A 36 -17.42 -2.13 10.55
N SER A 37 -16.67 -3.19 10.19
CA SER A 37 -16.74 -3.84 8.87
C SER A 37 -18.12 -4.40 8.52
N THR A 38 -18.89 -4.81 9.54
CA THR A 38 -20.27 -5.30 9.38
C THR A 38 -21.19 -4.17 8.94
N TYR A 39 -20.99 -2.96 9.49
CA TYR A 39 -21.77 -1.77 9.12
C TYR A 39 -21.46 -1.29 7.71
N TYR A 40 -20.18 -1.26 7.33
CA TYR A 40 -19.79 -0.95 5.95
C TYR A 40 -20.42 -1.91 4.93
N SER A 41 -20.39 -3.21 5.22
CA SER A 41 -20.93 -4.22 4.31
C SER A 41 -22.46 -4.15 4.15
N ARG A 42 -23.17 -3.64 5.16
CA ARG A 42 -24.64 -3.60 5.19
C ARG A 42 -25.21 -2.27 4.75
N PHE A 43 -24.59 -1.18 5.17
CA PHE A 43 -25.12 0.18 4.99
C PHE A 43 -24.31 1.02 4.01
N GLY A 44 -23.16 0.54 3.53
CA GLY A 44 -22.27 1.26 2.62
C GLY A 44 -21.19 2.05 3.36
N SER A 45 -21.60 2.92 4.28
CA SER A 45 -20.72 3.78 5.08
C SER A 45 -21.19 3.95 6.52
N TRP A 46 -20.30 4.44 7.38
CA TRP A 46 -20.65 4.77 8.76
C TRP A 46 -21.68 5.90 8.84
N ASN A 47 -21.54 6.92 7.98
CA ASN A 47 -22.50 8.04 7.95
C ASN A 47 -23.88 7.59 7.49
N GLU A 48 -23.98 6.69 6.50
CA GLU A 48 -25.27 6.11 6.10
C GLU A 48 -25.88 5.26 7.24
N ALA A 49 -25.06 4.57 8.04
CA ALA A 49 -25.55 3.84 9.21
C ALA A 49 -26.05 4.79 10.32
N ILE A 50 -25.37 5.92 10.55
CA ILE A 50 -25.80 6.97 11.50
C ILE A 50 -27.10 7.63 11.05
N GLU A 51 -27.22 7.94 9.76
CA GLU A 51 -28.44 8.49 9.15
C GLU A 51 -29.62 7.52 9.27
N GLN A 52 -29.42 6.24 8.91
CA GLN A 52 -30.46 5.21 9.07
C GLN A 52 -30.80 4.91 10.53
N ALA A 53 -29.87 5.16 11.46
CA ALA A 53 -30.13 5.08 12.90
C ALA A 53 -31.01 6.25 13.40
N GLY A 54 -31.27 7.26 12.57
CA GLY A 54 -32.14 8.40 12.87
C GLY A 54 -31.40 9.59 13.48
N TYR A 55 -30.08 9.66 13.31
CA TYR A 55 -29.26 10.79 13.71
C TYR A 55 -28.82 11.57 12.48
N ASP A 56 -28.63 12.88 12.63
CA ASP A 56 -27.94 13.63 11.60
C ASP A 56 -26.50 13.08 11.50
N PRO A 57 -26.07 12.55 10.34
CA PRO A 57 -24.69 12.16 10.17
C PRO A 57 -23.82 13.39 10.46
N ASN A 58 -22.75 13.21 11.24
CA ASN A 58 -21.82 14.29 11.53
C ASN A 58 -21.50 15.02 10.22
N GLU A 59 -21.78 16.33 10.18
CA GLU A 59 -21.67 17.12 8.96
C GLU A 59 -20.31 16.84 8.30
N SER A 60 -20.37 16.39 7.05
CA SER A 60 -19.20 16.17 6.20
C SER A 60 -18.41 17.45 5.87
N ASP A 61 -18.61 18.56 6.60
CA ASP A 61 -18.18 19.91 6.24
C ASP A 61 -17.35 20.67 7.30
N SER A 62 -17.10 20.12 8.49
CA SER A 62 -15.89 20.53 9.19
C SER A 62 -14.74 19.70 8.63
N LYS A 63 -14.03 20.23 7.63
CA LYS A 63 -12.69 19.76 7.27
C LYS A 63 -11.94 19.56 8.59
N VAL A 64 -11.64 18.32 8.96
CA VAL A 64 -10.91 18.02 10.21
C VAL A 64 -9.68 18.91 10.18
N SER A 65 -9.50 19.74 11.20
CA SER A 65 -8.46 20.75 11.11
C SER A 65 -7.09 20.07 11.12
N GLU A 66 -6.10 20.69 10.48
CA GLU A 66 -4.71 20.23 10.59
C GLU A 66 -4.33 20.05 12.07
N ALA A 67 -4.75 20.98 12.95
CA ALA A 67 -4.49 20.90 14.39
C ALA A 67 -5.05 19.63 15.03
N ASP A 68 -6.30 19.24 14.72
CA ASP A 68 -6.92 18.02 15.27
C ASP A 68 -6.19 16.75 14.78
N LEU A 69 -5.74 16.76 13.52
CA LEU A 69 -4.97 15.65 12.95
C LEU A 69 -3.62 15.50 13.66
N LEU A 70 -2.90 16.61 13.88
CA LEU A 70 -1.60 16.62 14.57
C LEU A 70 -1.74 16.22 16.05
N GLU A 71 -2.77 16.71 16.75
CA GLU A 71 -3.06 16.31 18.13
C GLU A 71 -3.33 14.81 18.24
N GLU A 72 -4.08 14.24 17.28
CA GLU A 72 -4.34 12.81 17.26
C GLU A 72 -3.07 11.97 16.99
N LEU A 73 -2.16 12.47 16.14
CA LEU A 73 -0.85 11.81 15.94
C LEU A 73 -0.01 11.81 17.23
N GLN A 74 0.02 12.92 17.96
CA GLN A 74 0.72 13.04 19.24
C GLN A 74 0.11 12.12 20.30
N ARG A 75 -1.21 12.16 20.47
CA ARG A 75 -1.94 11.27 21.37
C ARG A 75 -1.65 9.80 21.08
N LEU A 76 -1.70 9.39 19.82
CA LEU A 76 -1.46 8.00 19.44
C LEU A 76 0.01 7.60 19.67
N ALA A 77 0.95 8.53 19.51
CA ALA A 77 2.36 8.29 19.79
C ALA A 77 2.61 8.05 21.27
N ASP A 78 1.98 8.85 22.14
CA ASP A 78 2.03 8.70 23.59
C ASP A 78 1.44 7.37 24.04
N ASP A 79 0.27 7.00 23.52
CA ASP A 79 -0.40 5.73 23.84
C ASP A 79 0.43 4.50 23.45
N LEU A 80 1.12 4.57 22.31
CA LEU A 80 1.93 3.45 21.81
C LEU A 80 3.38 3.50 22.27
N ASN A 81 3.80 4.61 22.89
CA ASN A 81 5.19 4.92 23.23
C ASN A 81 6.15 4.71 22.04
N LYS A 82 5.71 5.10 20.84
CA LYS A 82 6.48 5.05 19.58
C LYS A 82 5.87 6.01 18.56
N LYS A 83 6.66 6.39 17.55
CA LYS A 83 6.13 7.03 16.33
C LYS A 83 5.02 6.15 15.72
N PRO A 84 3.78 6.67 15.55
CA PRO A 84 2.71 5.89 14.96
C PRO A 84 3.00 5.55 13.50
N THR A 85 2.77 4.31 13.13
CA THR A 85 2.68 3.92 11.71
C THR A 85 1.28 4.25 11.19
N ALA A 86 1.10 4.29 9.87
CA ALA A 86 -0.24 4.41 9.31
C ALA A 86 -1.16 3.24 9.68
N LEU A 87 -0.60 2.05 9.92
CA LEU A 87 -1.37 0.91 10.39
C LEU A 87 -1.86 1.13 11.81
N ASP A 88 -1.00 1.65 12.68
CA ASP A 88 -1.38 2.06 14.03
C ASP A 88 -2.52 3.08 13.96
N MET A 89 -2.40 4.10 13.10
CA MET A 89 -3.46 5.11 12.90
C MET A 89 -4.77 4.48 12.40
N ASN A 90 -4.72 3.58 11.42
CA ASN A 90 -5.94 2.93 10.93
C ASN A 90 -6.57 1.98 11.96
N LYS A 91 -5.77 1.37 12.85
CA LYS A 91 -6.23 0.43 13.87
C LYS A 91 -6.74 1.11 15.14
N HIS A 92 -6.04 2.14 15.59
CA HIS A 92 -6.17 2.73 16.94
C HIS A 92 -6.43 4.24 16.91
N GLY A 93 -6.26 4.88 15.75
CA GLY A 93 -6.49 6.30 15.57
C GLY A 93 -7.95 6.67 15.38
N ARG A 94 -8.27 7.91 15.73
CA ARG A 94 -9.60 8.52 15.50
C ARG A 94 -9.89 8.75 14.02
N TYR A 95 -8.85 8.99 13.22
CA TYR A 95 -8.97 9.28 11.79
C TYR A 95 -8.24 8.25 10.94
N TRP A 96 -8.61 8.16 9.67
CA TRP A 96 -7.96 7.28 8.71
C TRP A 96 -6.68 7.92 8.16
N ARG A 97 -5.66 7.12 7.84
CA ARG A 97 -4.45 7.63 7.15
C ARG A 97 -4.77 8.37 5.85
N SER A 98 -5.84 8.02 5.14
CA SER A 98 -6.27 8.76 3.95
C SER A 98 -6.61 10.21 4.26
N THR A 99 -7.15 10.51 5.45
CA THR A 99 -7.43 11.89 5.89
C THR A 99 -6.13 12.69 5.98
N TYR A 100 -5.10 12.12 6.61
CA TYR A 100 -3.77 12.72 6.69
C TYR A 100 -3.11 12.89 5.31
N LYS A 101 -3.17 11.87 4.45
CA LYS A 101 -2.64 11.97 3.08
C LYS A 101 -3.34 13.07 2.28
N ASN A 102 -4.65 13.21 2.41
CA ASN A 102 -5.41 14.22 1.68
C ASN A 102 -5.13 15.64 2.19
N GLU A 103 -4.95 15.82 3.51
CA GLU A 103 -4.70 17.14 4.09
C GLU A 103 -3.24 17.59 3.92
N PHE A 104 -2.27 16.71 4.19
CA PHE A 104 -0.84 17.04 4.17
C PHE A 104 -0.12 16.64 2.87
N GLY A 105 -0.84 16.07 1.91
CA GLY A 105 -0.31 15.54 0.63
C GLY A 105 0.32 14.15 0.75
N SER A 106 0.89 13.79 1.90
CA SER A 106 1.41 12.45 2.19
C SER A 106 1.29 12.13 3.69
N TRP A 107 1.35 10.84 4.04
CA TRP A 107 1.42 10.41 5.44
C TRP A 107 2.70 10.91 6.12
N ASN A 108 3.85 10.85 5.42
CA ASN A 108 5.13 11.30 5.97
C ASN A 108 5.13 12.81 6.24
N ASN A 109 4.51 13.61 5.37
CA ASN A 109 4.35 15.05 5.60
C ASN A 109 3.51 15.32 6.85
N SER A 110 2.51 14.49 7.15
CA SER A 110 1.71 14.63 8.38
C SER A 110 2.51 14.29 9.63
N LEU A 111 3.42 13.30 9.55
CA LEU A 111 4.33 12.96 10.64
C LEU A 111 5.36 14.07 10.86
N GLU A 112 5.94 14.61 9.80
CA GLU A 112 6.85 15.76 9.84
C GLU A 112 6.15 17.00 10.44
N ALA A 113 4.94 17.33 9.99
CA ALA A 113 4.14 18.41 10.54
C ALA A 113 3.79 18.20 12.02
N ALA A 114 3.69 16.94 12.48
CA ALA A 114 3.49 16.60 13.88
C ALA A 114 4.79 16.58 14.69
N GLY A 115 5.95 16.87 14.10
CA GLY A 115 7.25 16.83 14.78
C GLY A 115 7.86 15.43 14.90
N PHE A 116 7.29 14.43 14.20
CA PHE A 116 7.88 13.10 14.03
C PHE A 116 8.79 13.06 12.80
N GLU A 117 9.66 14.06 12.68
CA GLU A 117 10.75 14.08 11.69
C GLU A 117 11.50 12.73 11.74
N SER A 118 11.99 12.25 10.60
CA SER A 118 13.10 11.31 10.66
C SER A 118 14.22 12.00 11.46
N GLU A 119 14.93 11.30 12.34
CA GLU A 119 15.96 11.91 13.21
C GLU A 119 17.08 12.65 12.43
N ASN A 120 17.02 12.70 11.09
CA ASN A 120 18.07 13.10 10.18
C ASN A 120 17.64 14.13 9.12
N VAL A 121 16.69 15.05 9.38
CA VAL A 121 16.35 16.12 8.39
C VAL A 121 17.53 17.09 8.11
N GLY A 122 18.64 16.99 8.86
CA GLY A 122 19.92 17.64 8.57
C GLY A 122 21.12 16.71 8.33
N ALA A 123 20.94 15.39 8.42
CA ALA A 123 21.99 14.41 8.18
C ALA A 123 21.62 13.57 6.94
N THR A 124 22.59 13.29 6.08
CA THR A 124 22.37 12.43 4.92
C THR A 124 21.81 11.08 5.39
N ILE A 125 20.57 10.76 5.02
CA ILE A 125 19.98 9.42 5.23
C ILE A 125 20.97 8.40 4.68
N THR A 126 21.29 7.37 5.45
CA THR A 126 22.27 6.36 5.06
C THR A 126 21.59 5.15 4.41
N ASP A 127 22.34 4.43 3.58
CA ASP A 127 21.87 3.18 2.99
C ASP A 127 21.52 2.15 4.09
N ASP A 128 22.27 2.12 5.19
CA ASP A 128 22.02 1.26 6.34
C ASP A 128 20.65 1.54 6.99
N GLU A 129 20.28 2.81 7.20
CA GLU A 129 18.97 3.17 7.76
C GLU A 129 17.81 2.73 6.86
N LEU A 130 17.99 2.87 5.54
CA LEU A 130 16.99 2.42 4.56
C LEU A 130 16.85 0.89 4.60
N ILE A 131 17.97 0.16 4.68
CA ILE A 131 17.98 -1.31 4.80
C ILE A 131 17.34 -1.77 6.12
N GLU A 132 17.64 -1.11 7.24
CA GLU A 132 17.01 -1.38 8.54
C GLU A 132 15.50 -1.20 8.48
N GLU A 133 15.03 -0.16 7.81
CA GLU A 133 13.60 0.10 7.64
C GLU A 133 12.91 -0.95 6.75
N ILE A 134 13.56 -1.45 5.70
CA ILE A 134 13.06 -2.58 4.91
C ILE A 134 12.93 -3.83 5.80
N ASN A 135 13.94 -4.12 6.61
CA ASN A 135 13.94 -5.28 7.52
C ASN A 135 12.85 -5.19 8.59
N ARG A 136 12.68 -4.00 9.19
CA ARG A 136 11.58 -3.72 10.13
C ARG A 136 10.24 -4.00 9.47
N LEU A 137 10.01 -3.42 8.29
CA LEU A 137 8.74 -3.55 7.59
C LEU A 137 8.47 -5.00 7.18
N ALA A 138 9.51 -5.73 6.75
CA ALA A 138 9.41 -7.14 6.40
C ALA A 138 8.97 -8.01 7.59
N THR A 139 9.53 -7.72 8.76
CA THR A 139 9.16 -8.37 10.02
C THR A 139 7.71 -8.07 10.39
N GLU A 140 7.28 -6.82 10.24
CA GLU A 140 5.91 -6.38 10.57
C GLU A 140 4.86 -7.03 9.68
N ILE A 141 5.09 -7.10 8.36
CA ILE A 141 4.13 -7.66 7.40
C ILE A 141 4.27 -9.17 7.21
N GLY A 142 5.35 -9.79 7.73
CA GLY A 142 5.62 -11.22 7.61
C GLY A 142 6.04 -11.66 6.20
N GLY A 143 6.78 -10.82 5.46
CA GLY A 143 7.23 -11.14 4.09
C GLY A 143 7.97 -9.99 3.41
N THR A 144 8.38 -10.19 2.15
CA THR A 144 9.10 -9.16 1.39
C THR A 144 8.26 -7.89 1.21
N PRO A 145 8.74 -6.73 1.67
CA PRO A 145 8.04 -5.46 1.47
C PRO A 145 7.90 -5.13 -0.01
N ARG A 146 6.73 -4.57 -0.36
CA ARG A 146 6.49 -3.98 -1.67
C ARG A 146 6.61 -2.47 -1.55
N PHE A 147 6.82 -1.83 -2.68
CA PHE A 147 6.78 -0.37 -2.78
C PHE A 147 5.55 0.22 -2.09
N LYS A 148 4.38 -0.41 -2.31
CA LYS A 148 3.13 0.01 -1.69
C LYS A 148 3.14 -0.17 -0.17
N HIS A 149 3.77 -1.22 0.36
CA HIS A 149 3.91 -1.40 1.80
C HIS A 149 4.78 -0.29 2.40
N MET A 150 5.87 0.12 1.74
CA MET A 150 6.69 1.23 2.22
C MET A 150 5.94 2.56 2.15
N GLU A 151 5.20 2.84 1.06
CA GLU A 151 4.32 4.03 0.99
C GLU A 151 3.29 4.01 2.12
N ASP A 152 2.85 2.80 2.46
CA ASP A 152 1.71 2.60 3.33
C ASP A 152 2.07 2.56 4.81
N LEU A 153 3.25 2.08 5.17
CA LEU A 153 3.64 1.67 6.53
C LEU A 153 5.07 2.12 6.89
N GLY A 154 5.81 2.63 5.90
CA GLY A 154 7.20 3.01 6.01
C GLY A 154 7.41 4.36 6.67
N ASN A 155 8.61 4.53 7.22
CA ASN A 155 9.09 5.79 7.79
C ASN A 155 9.71 6.73 6.74
N TYR A 156 10.10 6.20 5.58
CA TYR A 156 10.71 6.95 4.49
C TYR A 156 9.86 6.89 3.23
N ASP A 157 10.02 7.89 2.36
CA ASP A 157 9.39 7.86 1.05
C ASP A 157 9.99 6.71 0.21
N PRO A 158 9.18 5.85 -0.44
CA PRO A 158 9.68 4.76 -1.29
C PRO A 158 10.60 5.21 -2.42
N THR A 159 10.50 6.48 -2.86
CA THR A 159 11.38 7.04 -3.90
C THR A 159 12.81 7.29 -3.40
N THR A 160 13.01 7.52 -2.09
CA THR A 160 14.34 7.65 -1.47
C THR A 160 15.17 6.40 -1.71
N TYR A 161 14.56 5.22 -1.61
CA TYR A 161 15.22 3.94 -1.91
C TYR A 161 15.71 3.86 -3.36
N SER A 162 14.92 4.38 -4.32
CA SER A 162 15.36 4.37 -5.72
C SER A 162 16.47 5.39 -5.99
N GLN A 163 16.54 6.48 -5.22
CA GLN A 163 17.62 7.47 -5.33
C GLN A 163 18.95 6.95 -4.76
N HIS A 164 18.90 6.16 -3.68
CA HIS A 164 20.08 5.58 -3.03
C HIS A 164 20.60 4.34 -3.77
N PHE A 165 19.71 3.41 -4.11
CA PHE A 165 20.09 2.09 -4.62
C PHE A 165 19.89 1.93 -6.14
N GLY A 166 19.37 2.95 -6.83
CA GLY A 166 19.01 2.91 -8.25
C GLY A 166 17.55 2.48 -8.49
N SER A 167 17.04 1.54 -7.69
CA SER A 167 15.64 1.11 -7.72
C SER A 167 15.19 0.47 -6.41
N TRP A 168 13.87 0.39 -6.20
CA TRP A 168 13.28 -0.34 -5.07
C TRP A 168 13.71 -1.81 -5.02
N ASN A 169 13.86 -2.47 -6.18
CA ASN A 169 14.26 -3.87 -6.21
C ASN A 169 15.73 -4.05 -5.84
N GLU A 170 16.61 -3.13 -6.25
CA GLU A 170 18.01 -3.13 -5.82
C GLU A 170 18.11 -2.86 -4.31
N ALA A 171 17.28 -1.99 -3.75
CA ALA A 171 17.20 -1.81 -2.30
C ALA A 171 16.75 -3.08 -1.55
N LEU A 172 15.79 -3.83 -2.10
CA LEU A 172 15.39 -5.13 -1.55
C LEU A 172 16.52 -6.17 -1.66
N ASP A 173 17.25 -6.18 -2.77
CA ASP A 173 18.38 -7.09 -3.00
C ASP A 173 19.51 -6.81 -1.98
N GLU A 174 19.86 -5.54 -1.76
CA GLU A 174 20.84 -5.12 -0.74
C GLU A 174 20.37 -5.45 0.69
N ALA A 175 19.07 -5.35 0.95
CA ALA A 175 18.47 -5.78 2.22
C ALA A 175 18.33 -7.31 2.37
N GLY A 176 18.74 -8.10 1.37
CA GLY A 176 18.72 -9.56 1.41
C GLY A 176 17.36 -10.21 1.13
N PHE A 177 16.41 -9.46 0.56
CA PHE A 177 15.09 -9.98 0.17
C PHE A 177 15.02 -10.30 -1.32
N GLU A 178 14.24 -11.31 -1.68
CA GLU A 178 13.90 -11.57 -3.09
C GLU A 178 12.61 -10.82 -3.47
N PRO A 179 12.63 -9.87 -4.42
CA PRO A 179 11.44 -9.16 -4.86
C PRO A 179 10.42 -10.11 -5.53
N GLU A 180 9.15 -9.98 -5.15
CA GLU A 180 8.03 -10.80 -5.67
C GLU A 180 7.93 -10.78 -7.21
N ASN A 181 8.40 -9.71 -7.85
CA ASN A 181 8.40 -9.51 -9.31
C ASN A 181 9.65 -10.02 -10.03
N ARG A 182 10.59 -10.75 -9.40
CA ARG A 182 11.67 -11.44 -10.12
C ARG A 182 11.13 -12.44 -11.16
N GLY A 183 9.95 -13.02 -10.92
CA GLY A 183 9.23 -13.87 -11.89
C GLY A 183 8.47 -13.11 -13.00
N SER A 184 8.43 -11.77 -12.97
CA SER A 184 7.85 -10.94 -14.03
C SER A 184 8.90 -10.36 -14.98
N LYS A 185 10.19 -10.44 -14.63
CA LYS A 185 11.28 -10.20 -15.57
C LYS A 185 11.38 -11.44 -16.45
N ILE A 186 10.70 -11.39 -17.58
CA ILE A 186 10.99 -12.30 -18.69
C ILE A 186 12.50 -12.20 -18.94
N THR A 187 13.23 -13.27 -18.71
CA THR A 187 14.69 -13.27 -18.87
C THR A 187 15.05 -13.33 -20.34
N GLU A 188 16.22 -12.82 -20.72
CA GLU A 188 16.73 -12.98 -22.09
C GLU A 188 16.78 -14.47 -22.47
N LYS A 189 17.24 -15.33 -21.56
CA LYS A 189 17.24 -16.78 -21.76
C LYS A 189 15.85 -17.34 -22.10
N GLU A 190 14.81 -16.97 -21.37
CA GLU A 190 13.45 -17.43 -21.66
C GLU A 190 12.92 -16.93 -23.01
N LEU A 191 13.31 -15.74 -23.44
CA LEU A 191 13.00 -15.22 -24.77
C LEU A 191 13.68 -16.08 -25.84
N LEU A 192 14.99 -16.33 -25.70
CA LEU A 192 15.77 -17.13 -26.65
C LEU A 192 15.30 -18.60 -26.71
N ASP A 193 14.95 -19.19 -25.56
CA ASP A 193 14.38 -20.54 -25.48
C ASP A 193 13.04 -20.62 -26.23
N GLU A 194 12.21 -19.58 -26.14
CA GLU A 194 10.93 -19.50 -26.86
C GLU A 194 11.13 -19.33 -28.38
N ILE A 195 12.12 -18.56 -28.82
CA ILE A 195 12.53 -18.48 -30.24
C ILE A 195 12.94 -19.86 -30.76
N THR A 196 13.77 -20.57 -29.99
CA THR A 196 14.23 -21.91 -30.32
C THR A 196 13.07 -22.91 -30.39
N ARG A 197 12.14 -22.84 -29.45
CA ARG A 197 10.93 -23.67 -29.43
C ARG A 197 10.09 -23.44 -30.69
N LEU A 198 9.87 -22.19 -31.10
CA LEU A 198 9.10 -21.87 -32.32
C LEU A 198 9.83 -22.34 -33.58
N LYS A 199 11.15 -22.18 -33.68
CA LYS A 199 11.93 -22.72 -34.81
C LYS A 199 11.76 -24.23 -34.94
N ASN A 200 11.87 -24.96 -33.83
CA ASN A 200 11.68 -26.41 -33.83
C ASN A 200 10.26 -26.83 -34.26
N LYS A 201 9.26 -25.98 -34.01
CA LYS A 201 7.87 -26.22 -34.41
C LYS A 201 7.60 -25.86 -35.88
N LEU A 202 8.21 -24.80 -36.38
CA LEU A 202 7.97 -24.24 -37.72
C LEU A 202 8.90 -24.83 -38.79
N GLY A 203 10.04 -25.39 -38.39
CA GLY A 203 11.09 -25.85 -39.30
C GLY A 203 12.10 -24.76 -39.70
N ASP A 204 11.71 -23.50 -39.57
CA ASP A 204 12.51 -22.31 -39.88
C ASP A 204 12.47 -21.30 -38.72
N PRO A 205 13.47 -20.39 -38.59
CA PRO A 205 13.42 -19.28 -37.63
C PRO A 205 12.11 -18.51 -37.72
N PRO A 206 11.40 -18.25 -36.60
CA PRO A 206 10.13 -17.54 -36.64
C PRO A 206 10.31 -16.10 -37.13
N SER A 207 9.31 -15.59 -37.86
CA SER A 207 9.15 -14.14 -38.05
C SER A 207 8.55 -13.49 -36.80
N ALA A 208 8.75 -12.18 -36.64
CA ALA A 208 8.12 -11.39 -35.57
C ALA A 208 6.58 -11.57 -35.57
N ARG A 209 5.97 -11.61 -36.76
CA ARG A 209 4.53 -11.86 -36.92
C ARG A 209 4.13 -13.25 -36.40
N GLN A 210 4.89 -14.29 -36.70
CA GLN A 210 4.62 -15.62 -36.17
C GLN A 210 4.82 -15.68 -34.65
N MET A 211 5.80 -14.96 -34.11
CA MET A 211 5.94 -14.83 -32.65
C MET A 211 4.72 -14.15 -32.03
N ASP A 212 4.20 -13.09 -32.65
CA ASP A 212 2.97 -12.42 -32.18
C ASP A 212 1.71 -13.28 -32.30
N GLU A 213 1.64 -14.15 -33.31
CA GLU A 213 0.47 -15.01 -33.56
C GLU A 213 0.44 -16.28 -32.69
N ILE A 214 1.61 -16.90 -32.44
CA ILE A 214 1.68 -18.24 -31.81
C ILE A 214 2.76 -18.38 -30.73
N GLY A 215 3.45 -17.31 -30.39
CA GLY A 215 4.47 -17.25 -29.36
C GLY A 215 3.92 -16.95 -27.97
N LYS A 216 4.70 -17.28 -26.95
CA LYS A 216 4.39 -16.99 -25.54
C LYS A 216 4.48 -15.51 -25.21
N TYR A 217 5.33 -14.77 -25.92
CA TYR A 217 5.59 -13.35 -25.69
C TYR A 217 5.50 -12.57 -27.00
N ALA A 218 5.01 -11.34 -26.95
CA ALA A 218 4.96 -10.46 -28.12
C ALA A 218 6.36 -10.09 -28.60
N SER A 219 6.54 -9.93 -29.91
CA SER A 219 7.78 -9.51 -30.58
C SER A 219 8.32 -8.18 -30.03
N ALA A 220 7.43 -7.28 -29.57
CA ALA A 220 7.80 -6.04 -28.89
C ALA A 220 8.58 -6.27 -27.57
N THR A 221 8.35 -7.39 -26.88
CA THR A 221 9.13 -7.75 -25.68
C THR A 221 10.57 -8.10 -26.06
N TYR A 222 10.78 -8.84 -27.14
CA TYR A 222 12.12 -9.14 -27.66
C TYR A 222 12.87 -7.88 -28.08
N GLN A 223 12.19 -6.94 -28.76
CA GLN A 223 12.81 -5.66 -29.16
C GLN A 223 13.30 -4.83 -27.97
N ARG A 224 12.58 -4.86 -26.83
CA ARG A 224 13.01 -4.16 -25.61
C ARG A 224 14.24 -4.77 -24.95
N HIS A 225 14.42 -6.09 -25.06
CA HIS A 225 15.54 -6.81 -24.44
C HIS A 225 16.77 -6.86 -25.35
N PHE A 226 16.59 -6.97 -26.67
CA PHE A 226 17.68 -7.18 -27.63
C PHE A 226 17.84 -6.03 -28.61
N GLU A 227 17.26 -4.85 -28.35
CA GLU A 227 17.25 -3.66 -29.22
C GLU A 227 16.48 -3.83 -30.56
N SER A 228 16.41 -5.04 -31.11
CA SER A 228 15.63 -5.38 -32.30
C SER A 228 15.26 -6.87 -32.34
N TRP A 229 14.24 -7.21 -33.13
CA TRP A 229 13.89 -8.61 -33.40
C TRP A 229 15.02 -9.36 -34.12
N SER A 230 15.70 -8.71 -35.07
CA SER A 230 16.79 -9.32 -35.81
C SER A 230 17.94 -9.71 -34.89
N ASN A 231 18.33 -8.84 -33.95
CA ASN A 231 19.37 -9.14 -32.97
C ASN A 231 18.94 -10.30 -32.04
N ALA A 232 17.67 -10.36 -31.64
CA ALA A 232 17.15 -11.49 -30.87
C ALA A 232 17.26 -12.84 -31.62
N ILE A 233 17.05 -12.84 -32.94
CA ILE A 233 17.21 -14.02 -33.80
C ILE A 233 18.69 -14.39 -33.98
N GLU A 234 19.57 -13.40 -34.15
CA GLU A 234 21.01 -13.62 -34.24
C GLU A 234 21.53 -14.26 -32.95
N ILE A 235 21.26 -13.65 -31.79
CA ILE A 235 21.66 -14.17 -30.48
C ILE A 235 21.09 -15.57 -30.20
N ALA A 236 19.87 -15.87 -30.66
CA ALA A 236 19.26 -17.17 -30.42
C ALA A 236 19.92 -18.32 -31.19
N PHE A 237 20.68 -18.03 -32.26
CA PHE A 237 21.22 -19.04 -33.17
C PHE A 237 22.72 -18.90 -33.45
N ASP A 238 23.42 -17.98 -32.78
CA ASP A 238 24.89 -17.90 -32.72
C ASP A 238 25.46 -18.98 -31.78
#